data_AF-A0A842KYP2-F1
#
_entry.id   AF-A0A842KYP2-F1
#
_cell.length_a   1.000
_cell.length_b   1.000
_cell.length_c   1.000
_cell.angle_alpha   90.00
_cell.angle_beta   90.00
_cell.angle_gamma   90.00
#
_symmetry.space_group_name_H-M   'P 1'
#
loop_
_entity.id
_entity.type
_entity.pdbx_description
1 polymer ?
#
loop_
_entity_poly.entity_id
_entity_poly.type
_entity_poly.pdbx_seq_one_letter_code
_entity_poly.pdbx_strand_id
1 'polypeptide(L)'
;MGLNNVKDSCMLVDFLESFLDKVFTREFLEDECKRLETFSSHGRPEELRYLKPVNVHRAARWYKLLHEIKANSYSFDLRFSSNVEEFMKLVLFAYSMETLIEHNVLQLDKSSFVGRLRDRGMFEPLMYQAMIASNYASKGFDVVFPELSGGRVDIYARKGDVEVYAECKTLKRNEKYVDVAVEVGSWLSKKKINILLDITLSETPRDGKGVKKVSSIVERAVEEGKQLKEDYVSVSFIRLPEHMMGSPPINVKA
;
A
#
# COMPACT_ATOMS: atom_id res chain seq x y z
N MET A 1 -15.46 14.90 17.23
CA MET A 1 -14.35 15.08 18.19
C MET A 1 -13.08 15.09 17.37
N GLY A 2 -12.32 16.19 17.32
CA GLY A 2 -11.12 16.23 16.47
C GLY A 2 -9.93 15.52 17.09
N LEU A 3 -8.93 15.15 16.26
CA LEU A 3 -7.69 14.45 16.67
C LEU A 3 -6.99 15.15 17.85
N ASN A 4 -7.11 16.47 17.96
CA ASN A 4 -6.50 17.29 19.01
C ASN A 4 -7.01 16.99 20.44
N ASN A 5 -8.11 16.24 20.58
CA ASN A 5 -8.69 15.87 21.88
C ASN A 5 -8.37 14.42 22.30
N VAL A 6 -7.57 13.71 21.52
CA VAL A 6 -7.15 12.32 21.81
C VAL A 6 -6.08 12.33 22.90
N LYS A 7 -6.29 11.56 23.97
CA LYS A 7 -5.40 11.53 25.15
C LYS A 7 -4.72 10.19 25.39
N ASP A 8 -5.21 9.12 24.76
CA ASP A 8 -4.71 7.77 24.91
C ASP A 8 -4.95 6.94 23.63
N SER A 9 -4.44 5.71 23.61
CA SER A 9 -4.56 4.80 22.47
C SER A 9 -6.01 4.35 22.21
N CYS A 10 -6.82 4.20 23.25
CA CYS A 10 -8.23 3.82 23.12
C CYS A 10 -9.00 4.89 22.35
N MET A 11 -8.89 6.15 22.80
CA MET A 11 -9.51 7.30 22.16
C MET A 11 -9.04 7.47 20.72
N LEU A 12 -7.75 7.21 20.43
CA LEU A 12 -7.22 7.30 19.07
C LEU A 12 -7.87 6.28 18.15
N VAL A 13 -7.90 5.01 18.56
CA VAL A 13 -8.44 3.91 17.75
C VAL A 13 -9.95 4.11 17.52
N ASP A 14 -10.69 4.51 18.55
CA ASP A 14 -12.13 4.80 18.45
C ASP A 14 -12.42 6.00 17.53
N PHE A 15 -11.60 7.04 17.63
CA PHE A 15 -11.68 8.20 16.75
C PHE A 15 -11.42 7.78 15.29
N LEU A 16 -10.37 6.99 15.03
CA LEU A 16 -10.01 6.55 13.69
C LEU A 16 -11.08 5.65 13.07
N GLU A 17 -11.70 4.78 13.86
CA GLU A 17 -12.82 3.95 13.38
C GLU A 17 -14.01 4.83 12.99
N SER A 18 -14.38 5.77 13.86
CA SER A 18 -15.47 6.73 13.61
C SER A 18 -15.18 7.61 12.39
N PHE A 19 -13.92 8.01 12.19
CA PHE A 19 -13.47 8.74 11.02
C PHE A 19 -13.66 7.92 9.73
N LEU A 20 -13.24 6.65 9.73
CA LEU A 20 -13.42 5.78 8.57
C LEU A 20 -14.90 5.59 8.25
N ASP A 21 -15.74 5.35 9.26
CA ASP A 21 -17.19 5.22 9.07
C ASP A 21 -17.79 6.49 8.47
N LYS A 22 -17.42 7.67 9.00
CA LYS A 22 -17.89 8.95 8.47
C LYS A 22 -17.50 9.19 7.01
N VAL A 23 -16.26 8.88 6.64
CA VAL A 23 -15.73 9.17 5.29
C VAL A 23 -16.17 8.13 4.26
N PHE A 24 -16.16 6.86 4.62
CA PHE A 24 -16.41 5.76 3.69
C PHE A 24 -17.81 5.19 3.78
N THR A 25 -18.54 5.40 4.88
CA THR A 25 -19.77 4.72 5.31
C THR A 25 -19.56 3.27 5.72
N ARG A 26 -20.24 2.88 6.79
CA ARG A 26 -20.26 1.52 7.34
C ARG A 26 -20.51 0.45 6.29
N GLU A 27 -21.52 0.66 5.44
CA GLU A 27 -21.93 -0.29 4.39
C GLU A 27 -20.78 -0.59 3.43
N PHE A 28 -20.11 0.44 2.92
CA PHE A 28 -18.95 0.28 2.03
C PHE A 28 -17.79 -0.45 2.70
N LEU A 29 -17.51 -0.13 3.97
CA LEU A 29 -16.42 -0.77 4.72
C LEU A 29 -16.70 -2.26 4.95
N GLU A 30 -17.93 -2.60 5.35
CA GLU A 30 -18.35 -3.99 5.59
C GLU A 30 -18.30 -4.82 4.30
N ASP A 31 -18.73 -4.26 3.16
CA ASP A 31 -18.67 -4.95 1.89
C ASP A 31 -17.23 -5.19 1.39
N GLU A 32 -16.35 -4.20 1.51
CA GLU A 32 -14.93 -4.39 1.17
C GLU A 32 -14.22 -5.34 2.16
N CYS A 33 -14.63 -5.38 3.43
CA CYS A 33 -14.14 -6.36 4.41
C CYS A 33 -14.56 -7.81 4.07
N LYS A 34 -15.83 -8.05 3.68
CA LYS A 34 -16.27 -9.37 3.19
C LYS A 34 -15.44 -9.83 1.99
N ARG A 35 -15.10 -8.89 1.09
CA ARG A 35 -14.19 -9.18 -0.03
C ARG A 35 -12.80 -9.55 0.48
N LEU A 36 -12.26 -8.84 1.47
CA LEU A 36 -10.97 -9.18 2.06
C LEU A 36 -10.93 -10.61 2.61
N GLU A 37 -12.00 -11.03 3.30
CA GLU A 37 -12.10 -12.38 3.88
C GLU A 37 -12.20 -13.47 2.81
N THR A 38 -12.97 -13.24 1.76
CA THR A 38 -13.08 -14.19 0.62
C THR A 38 -11.79 -14.32 -0.18
N PHE A 39 -10.95 -13.28 -0.19
CA PHE A 39 -9.66 -13.26 -0.90
C PHE A 39 -8.47 -13.81 -0.09
N SER A 40 -8.68 -14.29 1.15
CA SER A 40 -7.68 -15.08 1.88
C SER A 40 -7.11 -16.14 0.91
N SER A 41 -5.84 -16.06 0.55
CA SER A 41 -5.29 -16.77 -0.61
C SER A 41 -5.52 -18.28 -0.51
N HIS A 42 -6.48 -18.82 -1.26
CA HIS A 42 -6.76 -20.26 -1.33
C HIS A 42 -5.74 -21.03 -2.19
N GLY A 43 -4.64 -20.39 -2.59
CA GLY A 43 -3.55 -21.02 -3.35
C GLY A 43 -2.59 -21.76 -2.41
N ARG A 44 -1.89 -22.78 -2.94
CA ARG A 44 -0.84 -23.45 -2.16
C ARG A 44 0.30 -22.45 -1.89
N PRO A 45 0.93 -22.45 -0.69
CA PRO A 45 2.01 -21.51 -0.36
C PRO A 45 3.13 -21.45 -1.40
N GLU A 46 3.43 -22.56 -2.08
CA GLU A 46 4.47 -22.69 -3.10
C GLU A 46 4.18 -21.87 -4.37
N GLU A 47 2.92 -21.49 -4.59
CA GLU A 47 2.52 -20.62 -5.70
C GLU A 47 2.79 -19.14 -5.41
N LEU A 48 3.18 -18.79 -4.17
CA LEU A 48 3.49 -17.43 -3.71
C LEU A 48 2.44 -16.36 -4.05
N ARG A 49 1.22 -16.75 -4.46
CA ARG A 49 0.16 -15.83 -4.90
C ARG A 49 -0.32 -14.91 -3.79
N TYR A 50 -0.06 -15.28 -2.53
CA TYR A 50 -0.30 -14.43 -1.35
C TYR A 50 0.55 -13.14 -1.37
N LEU A 51 1.63 -13.07 -2.16
CA LEU A 51 2.40 -11.85 -2.36
C LEU A 51 1.65 -10.82 -3.22
N LYS A 52 0.69 -11.27 -4.05
CA LYS A 52 -0.12 -10.36 -4.87
C LYS A 52 -1.06 -9.56 -3.97
N PRO A 53 -1.07 -8.22 -4.07
CA PRO A 53 -1.98 -7.42 -3.27
C PRO A 53 -3.42 -7.78 -3.62
N VAL A 54 -4.21 -8.10 -2.60
CA VAL A 54 -5.64 -8.32 -2.75
C VAL A 54 -6.28 -7.05 -3.30
N ASN A 55 -7.08 -7.16 -4.37
CA ASN A 55 -7.81 -6.04 -4.97
C ASN A 55 -9.00 -5.59 -4.10
N VAL A 56 -8.69 -5.12 -2.89
CA VAL A 56 -9.61 -4.63 -1.87
C VAL A 56 -9.16 -3.24 -1.48
N HIS A 57 -10.15 -2.37 -1.24
CA HIS A 57 -9.92 -0.99 -0.84
C HIS A 57 -9.10 -0.90 0.46
N ARG A 58 -8.12 0.01 0.51
CA ARG A 58 -7.23 0.17 1.69
C ARG A 58 -8.00 0.52 2.96
N ALA A 59 -9.08 1.29 2.84
CA ALA A 59 -9.96 1.62 3.98
C ALA A 59 -10.48 0.38 4.72
N ALA A 60 -10.80 -0.72 4.01
CA ALA A 60 -11.23 -1.96 4.65
C ALA A 60 -10.08 -2.65 5.42
N ARG A 61 -8.85 -2.59 4.90
CA ARG A 61 -7.66 -3.10 5.60
C ARG A 61 -7.39 -2.33 6.87
N TRP A 62 -7.50 -1.00 6.82
CA TRP A 62 -7.40 -0.14 7.99
C TRP A 62 -8.50 -0.40 9.00
N TYR A 63 -9.73 -0.55 8.53
CA TYR A 63 -10.87 -0.86 9.39
C TYR A 63 -10.66 -2.20 10.12
N LYS A 64 -10.28 -3.26 9.39
CA LYS A 64 -9.91 -4.56 9.99
C LYS A 64 -8.77 -4.43 11.00
N LEU A 65 -7.71 -3.68 10.66
CA LEU A 65 -6.59 -3.43 11.55
C LEU A 65 -7.02 -2.76 12.88
N LEU A 66 -7.92 -1.78 12.83
CA LEU A 66 -8.44 -1.14 14.05
C LEU A 66 -9.19 -2.15 14.94
N HIS A 67 -10.02 -3.02 14.34
CA HIS A 67 -10.71 -4.09 15.07
C HIS A 67 -9.73 -5.08 15.71
N GLU A 68 -8.67 -5.45 15.02
CA GLU A 68 -7.61 -6.29 15.58
C GLU A 68 -6.88 -5.61 16.75
N ILE A 69 -6.59 -4.31 16.65
CA ILE A 69 -5.99 -3.54 17.75
C ILE A 69 -6.93 -3.50 18.96
N LYS A 70 -8.23 -3.26 18.74
CA LYS A 70 -9.26 -3.30 19.80
C LYS A 70 -9.33 -4.65 20.50
N ALA A 71 -9.37 -5.73 19.73
CA ALA A 71 -9.38 -7.10 20.25
C ALA A 71 -8.13 -7.40 21.09
N ASN A 72 -6.99 -6.79 20.74
CA ASN A 72 -5.74 -6.88 21.48
C ASN A 72 -5.60 -5.80 22.58
N SER A 73 -6.71 -5.38 23.20
CA SER A 73 -6.73 -4.39 24.29
C SER A 73 -6.05 -3.07 23.92
N TYR A 74 -6.28 -2.60 22.69
CA TYR A 74 -5.72 -1.36 22.15
C TYR A 74 -4.18 -1.33 22.05
N SER A 75 -3.58 -2.50 21.82
CA SER A 75 -2.13 -2.67 21.64
C SER A 75 -1.78 -3.20 20.26
N PHE A 76 -0.57 -2.88 19.79
CA PHE A 76 0.02 -3.50 18.60
C PHE A 76 0.71 -4.81 18.94
N ASP A 77 0.65 -5.74 18.00
CA ASP A 77 1.64 -6.78 17.88
C ASP A 77 2.84 -6.27 17.06
N LEU A 78 3.92 -5.92 17.75
CA LEU A 78 5.12 -5.34 17.13
C LEU A 78 5.89 -6.33 16.22
N ARG A 79 5.51 -7.61 16.21
CA ARG A 79 6.08 -8.59 15.27
C ARG A 79 5.72 -8.26 13.81
N PHE A 80 4.67 -7.48 13.58
CA PHE A 80 4.18 -7.11 12.26
C PHE A 80 4.41 -5.61 11.98
N SER A 81 5.62 -5.23 11.57
CA SER A 81 5.97 -3.84 11.27
C SER A 81 5.06 -3.18 10.23
N SER A 82 4.53 -3.95 9.28
CA SER A 82 3.57 -3.47 8.26
C SER A 82 2.27 -2.93 8.87
N ASN A 83 1.81 -3.50 9.98
CA ASN A 83 0.57 -3.06 10.64
C ASN A 83 0.77 -1.69 11.31
N VAL A 84 1.95 -1.47 11.91
CA VAL A 84 2.32 -0.18 12.49
C VAL A 84 2.40 0.89 11.40
N GLU A 85 3.04 0.59 10.26
CA GLU A 85 3.12 1.51 9.12
C GLU A 85 1.74 1.88 8.55
N GLU A 86 0.84 0.91 8.38
CA GLU A 86 -0.50 1.16 7.88
C GLU A 86 -1.35 1.97 8.88
N PHE A 87 -1.18 1.73 10.19
CA PHE A 87 -1.81 2.56 11.21
C PHE A 87 -1.30 4.01 11.17
N MET A 88 0.02 4.22 11.06
CA MET A 88 0.59 5.56 10.94
C MET A 88 0.06 6.29 9.71
N LYS A 89 -0.08 5.61 8.56
CA LYS A 89 -0.68 6.18 7.34
C LYS A 89 -2.13 6.59 7.58
N LEU A 90 -2.92 5.75 8.26
CA LEU A 90 -4.30 6.07 8.62
C LEU A 90 -4.37 7.32 9.51
N VAL A 91 -3.52 7.43 10.53
CA VAL A 91 -3.46 8.60 11.42
C VAL A 91 -3.17 9.88 10.61
N LEU A 92 -2.13 9.84 9.77
CA LEU A 92 -1.75 10.99 8.94
C LEU A 92 -2.85 11.38 7.96
N PHE A 93 -3.53 10.38 7.38
CA PHE A 93 -4.64 10.63 6.47
C PHE A 93 -5.83 11.26 7.19
N ALA A 94 -6.21 10.72 8.37
CA ALA A 94 -7.30 11.27 9.18
C ALA A 94 -7.03 12.72 9.58
N TYR A 95 -5.82 13.00 10.09
CA TYR A 95 -5.39 14.36 10.43
C TYR A 95 -5.44 15.32 9.24
N SER A 96 -4.94 14.86 8.08
CA SER A 96 -4.94 15.67 6.85
C SER A 96 -6.34 16.00 6.38
N MET A 97 -7.24 15.02 6.43
CA MET A 97 -8.64 15.19 6.07
C MET A 97 -9.37 16.15 7.02
N GLU A 98 -9.19 16.02 8.33
CA GLU A 98 -9.76 16.97 9.29
C GLU A 98 -9.27 18.39 9.01
N THR A 99 -7.96 18.57 8.82
CA THR A 99 -7.37 19.89 8.50
C THR A 99 -8.03 20.52 7.27
N LEU A 100 -8.20 19.74 6.19
CA LEU A 100 -8.79 20.24 4.95
C LEU A 100 -10.28 20.56 5.08
N ILE A 101 -11.02 19.82 5.92
CA ILE A 101 -12.42 20.11 6.22
C ILE A 101 -12.54 21.38 7.08
N GLU A 102 -11.72 21.52 8.12
CA GLU A 102 -11.70 22.69 9.02
C GLU A 102 -11.39 23.99 8.26
N HIS A 103 -10.53 23.92 7.25
CA HIS A 103 -10.18 25.06 6.39
C HIS A 103 -11.14 25.24 5.20
N ASN A 104 -12.26 24.49 5.15
CA ASN A 104 -13.24 24.52 4.06
C ASN A 104 -12.68 24.20 2.66
N VAL A 105 -11.52 23.55 2.58
CA VAL A 105 -10.91 23.13 1.30
C VAL A 105 -11.67 21.95 0.71
N LEU A 106 -12.09 21.01 1.56
CA LEU A 106 -12.86 19.83 1.17
C LEU A 106 -14.22 19.79 1.86
N GLN A 107 -15.21 19.32 1.11
CA GLN A 107 -16.56 19.07 1.62
C GLN A 107 -16.95 17.64 1.24
N LEU A 108 -17.34 16.85 2.24
CA LEU A 108 -17.64 15.42 2.09
C LEU A 108 -18.98 15.14 1.37
N ASP A 109 -19.75 16.17 1.05
CA ASP A 109 -20.98 16.11 0.24
C ASP A 109 -20.71 16.21 -1.27
N LYS A 110 -19.50 16.62 -1.68
CA LYS A 110 -19.11 16.71 -3.09
C LYS A 110 -18.84 15.32 -3.67
N SER A 111 -19.71 14.92 -4.60
CA SER A 111 -19.69 13.60 -5.25
C SER A 111 -18.37 13.27 -5.96
N SER A 112 -17.69 14.25 -6.56
CA SER A 112 -16.41 14.04 -7.27
C SER A 112 -15.28 13.60 -6.34
N PHE A 113 -15.23 14.15 -5.13
CA PHE A 113 -14.23 13.80 -4.13
C PHE A 113 -14.53 12.45 -3.48
N VAL A 114 -15.78 12.23 -3.06
CA VAL A 114 -16.22 10.94 -2.48
C VAL A 114 -16.05 9.79 -3.47
N GLY A 115 -16.33 10.03 -4.76
CA GLY A 115 -16.14 9.03 -5.82
C GLY A 115 -14.70 8.57 -5.92
N ARG A 116 -13.73 9.49 -5.91
CA ARG A 116 -12.29 9.16 -5.94
C ARG A 116 -11.80 8.54 -4.64
N LEU A 117 -12.36 8.94 -3.50
CA LEU A 117 -12.06 8.30 -2.21
C LEU A 117 -12.45 6.82 -2.22
N ARG A 118 -13.57 6.46 -2.83
CA ARG A 118 -14.07 5.07 -2.87
C ARG A 118 -13.47 4.23 -4.01
N ASP A 119 -12.84 4.87 -4.99
CA ASP A 119 -12.17 4.20 -6.10
C ASP A 119 -10.82 3.62 -5.67
N ARG A 120 -10.61 2.31 -5.88
CA ARG A 120 -9.39 1.62 -5.43
C ARG A 120 -8.11 2.11 -6.11
N GLY A 121 -8.19 2.56 -7.36
CA GLY A 121 -7.05 3.03 -8.13
C GLY A 121 -6.67 4.47 -7.79
N MET A 122 -7.68 5.30 -7.53
CA MET A 122 -7.55 6.75 -7.29
C MET A 122 -7.44 7.11 -5.81
N PHE A 123 -7.86 6.24 -4.88
CA PHE A 123 -7.79 6.51 -3.45
C PHE A 123 -6.36 6.81 -2.97
N GLU A 124 -5.39 5.98 -3.36
CA GLU A 124 -4.02 6.14 -2.89
C GLU A 124 -3.35 7.44 -3.39
N PRO A 125 -3.43 7.80 -4.70
CA PRO A 125 -3.04 9.13 -5.16
C PRO A 125 -3.73 10.26 -4.36
N LEU A 126 -5.05 10.17 -4.18
CA LEU A 126 -5.81 11.19 -3.47
C LEU A 126 -5.41 11.32 -2.00
N MET A 127 -5.09 10.21 -1.33
CA MET A 127 -4.60 10.18 0.04
C MET A 127 -3.31 11.01 0.17
N TYR A 128 -2.36 10.85 -0.74
CA TYR A 128 -1.12 11.65 -0.74
C TYR A 128 -1.36 13.11 -1.11
N GLN A 129 -2.23 13.37 -2.09
CA GLN A 129 -2.63 14.74 -2.44
C GLN A 129 -3.27 15.44 -1.22
N ALA A 130 -4.13 14.75 -0.46
CA ALA A 130 -4.72 15.29 0.77
C ALA A 130 -3.66 15.62 1.83
N MET A 131 -2.65 14.77 2.01
CA MET A 131 -1.54 15.05 2.94
C MET A 131 -0.70 16.26 2.52
N ILE A 132 -0.47 16.45 1.23
CA ILE A 132 0.28 17.62 0.72
C ILE A 132 -0.56 18.89 0.85
N ALA A 133 -1.83 18.82 0.45
CA ALA A 133 -2.77 19.94 0.53
C ALA A 133 -2.99 20.40 1.99
N SER A 134 -3.10 19.48 2.94
CA SER A 134 -3.32 19.80 4.36
C SER A 134 -2.15 20.59 4.95
N ASN A 135 -0.92 20.31 4.52
CA ASN A 135 0.27 21.07 4.92
C ASN A 135 0.24 22.52 4.40
N TYR A 136 -0.32 22.78 3.22
CA TYR A 136 -0.53 24.15 2.74
C TYR A 136 -1.68 24.83 3.49
N ALA A 137 -2.82 24.15 3.63
CA ALA A 137 -4.00 24.68 4.31
C ALA A 137 -3.69 25.07 5.77
N SER A 138 -3.00 24.21 6.52
CA SER A 138 -2.58 24.49 7.91
C SER A 138 -1.62 25.67 8.05
N LYS A 139 -0.97 26.10 6.95
CA LYS A 139 -0.11 27.30 6.91
C LYS A 139 -0.85 28.55 6.41
N GLY A 140 -2.17 28.48 6.28
CA GLY A 140 -3.02 29.59 5.86
C GLY A 140 -2.92 29.90 4.36
N PHE A 141 -2.62 28.91 3.53
CA PHE A 141 -2.82 29.02 2.08
C PHE A 141 -4.29 28.74 1.76
N ASP A 142 -4.83 29.45 0.77
CA ASP A 142 -6.05 29.03 0.08
C ASP A 142 -5.69 27.88 -0.87
N VAL A 143 -6.33 26.73 -0.68
CA VAL A 143 -5.98 25.48 -1.37
C VAL A 143 -7.18 24.97 -2.14
N VAL A 144 -6.94 24.52 -3.37
CA VAL A 144 -7.95 23.84 -4.20
C VAL A 144 -7.34 22.63 -4.90
N PHE A 145 -8.19 21.73 -5.35
CA PHE A 145 -7.83 20.55 -6.14
C PHE A 145 -8.37 20.70 -7.58
N PRO A 146 -7.67 21.38 -8.50
CA PRO A 146 -8.18 21.63 -9.84
C PRO A 146 -8.48 20.35 -10.61
N GLU A 147 -7.69 19.29 -10.40
CA GLU A 147 -7.90 17.97 -11.00
C GLU A 147 -9.34 17.43 -10.77
N LEU A 148 -9.95 17.69 -9.62
CA LEU A 148 -11.30 17.21 -9.29
C LEU A 148 -12.39 17.82 -10.20
N SER A 149 -12.08 18.92 -10.88
CA SER A 149 -12.94 19.60 -11.84
C SER A 149 -12.37 19.57 -13.27
N GLY A 150 -11.41 18.67 -13.55
CA GLY A 150 -10.81 18.49 -14.88
C GLY A 150 -9.63 19.41 -15.20
N GLY A 151 -9.06 20.07 -14.18
CA GLY A 151 -7.83 20.85 -14.30
C GLY A 151 -6.59 19.98 -14.55
N ARG A 152 -5.48 20.62 -14.94
CA ARG A 152 -4.20 19.95 -15.29
C ARG A 152 -3.21 19.78 -14.14
N VAL A 153 -3.52 20.33 -12.97
CA VAL A 153 -2.65 20.32 -11.79
C VAL A 153 -3.43 19.69 -10.65
N ASP A 154 -2.77 18.81 -9.88
CA ASP A 154 -3.40 18.10 -8.77
C ASP A 154 -3.82 19.07 -7.65
N ILE A 155 -2.90 19.94 -7.23
CA ILE A 155 -3.12 20.90 -6.13
C ILE A 155 -2.65 22.30 -6.55
N TYR A 156 -3.49 23.29 -6.31
CA TYR A 156 -3.11 24.70 -6.36
C TYR A 156 -3.24 25.31 -4.97
N ALA A 157 -2.24 26.07 -4.54
CA ALA A 157 -2.25 26.77 -3.26
C ALA A 157 -1.75 28.22 -3.41
N ARG A 158 -2.41 29.17 -2.75
CA ARG A 158 -2.05 30.59 -2.79
C ARG A 158 -2.02 31.23 -1.41
N LYS A 159 -1.01 32.07 -1.16
CA LYS A 159 -0.94 32.95 0.02
C LYS A 159 -0.28 34.27 -0.34
N GLY A 160 -1.08 35.34 -0.42
CA GLY A 160 -0.61 36.65 -0.92
C GLY A 160 -0.16 36.54 -2.38
N ASP A 161 1.10 36.86 -2.62
CA ASP A 161 1.77 36.79 -3.94
C ASP A 161 2.45 35.44 -4.20
N VAL A 162 2.42 34.52 -3.23
CA VAL A 162 2.98 33.18 -3.41
C VAL A 162 1.92 32.25 -3.99
N GLU A 163 2.22 31.68 -5.16
CA GLU A 163 1.40 30.67 -5.83
C GLU A 163 2.20 29.38 -5.99
N VAL A 164 1.54 28.25 -5.72
CA VAL A 164 2.13 26.91 -5.79
C VAL A 164 1.26 26.03 -6.67
N TYR A 165 1.89 25.37 -7.64
CA TYR A 165 1.30 24.35 -8.49
C TYR A 165 2.01 23.04 -8.20
N ALA A 166 1.32 22.09 -7.58
CA ALA A 166 1.90 20.82 -7.16
C ALA A 166 1.31 19.67 -7.97
N GLU A 167 2.22 18.91 -8.60
CA GLU A 167 1.95 17.62 -9.22
C GLU A 167 2.39 16.51 -8.25
N CYS A 168 1.47 15.64 -7.87
CA CYS A 168 1.70 14.62 -6.86
C CYS A 168 1.94 13.27 -7.53
N LYS A 169 3.13 12.69 -7.30
CA LYS A 169 3.45 11.34 -7.78
C LYS A 169 3.65 10.39 -6.60
N THR A 170 3.01 9.22 -6.69
CA THR A 170 3.22 8.14 -5.73
C THR A 170 4.31 7.19 -6.24
N LEU A 171 5.33 6.95 -5.42
CA LEU A 171 6.27 5.86 -5.64
C LEU A 171 5.63 4.54 -5.21
N LYS A 172 4.84 3.92 -6.10
CA LYS A 172 4.27 2.60 -5.84
C LYS A 172 5.34 1.53 -6.04
N ARG A 173 5.38 0.51 -5.16
CA ARG A 173 6.01 -0.77 -5.50
C ARG A 173 5.24 -1.33 -6.68
N ASN A 174 5.87 -1.39 -7.85
CA ASN A 174 5.19 -1.80 -9.07
C ASN A 174 4.73 -3.27 -8.92
N GLU A 175 3.46 -3.54 -9.21
CA GLU A 175 2.88 -4.90 -9.25
C GLU A 175 3.74 -5.86 -10.07
N LYS A 176 4.47 -5.36 -11.07
CA LYS A 176 5.38 -6.14 -11.90
C LYS A 176 6.59 -6.69 -11.15
N TYR A 177 7.09 -6.03 -10.11
CA TYR A 177 8.12 -6.62 -9.25
C TYR A 177 7.56 -7.82 -8.46
N VAL A 178 6.31 -7.70 -8.00
CA VAL A 178 5.62 -8.80 -7.31
C VAL A 178 5.37 -9.95 -8.29
N ASP A 179 4.93 -9.66 -9.51
CA ASP A 179 4.75 -10.68 -10.56
C ASP A 179 6.07 -11.43 -10.84
N VAL A 180 7.20 -10.72 -10.96
CA VAL A 180 8.54 -11.35 -11.10
C VAL A 180 8.86 -12.23 -9.90
N ALA A 181 8.66 -11.75 -8.67
CA ALA A 181 8.94 -12.51 -7.46
C ALA A 181 8.09 -13.79 -7.37
N VAL A 182 6.82 -13.72 -7.76
CA VAL A 182 5.92 -14.87 -7.82
C VAL A 182 6.39 -15.87 -8.87
N GLU A 183 6.67 -15.43 -10.10
CA GLU A 183 7.06 -16.32 -11.20
C GLU A 183 8.39 -17.03 -10.90
N VAL A 184 9.42 -16.28 -10.53
CA VAL A 184 10.74 -16.80 -10.18
C VAL A 184 10.67 -17.69 -8.93
N GLY A 185 10.03 -17.21 -7.86
CA GLY A 185 9.97 -17.93 -6.59
C GLY A 185 9.18 -19.24 -6.69
N SER A 186 8.07 -19.26 -7.44
CA SER A 186 7.33 -20.50 -7.71
C SER A 186 8.13 -21.48 -8.57
N TRP A 187 8.89 -20.99 -9.56
CA TRP A 187 9.79 -21.85 -10.34
C TRP A 187 10.89 -22.47 -9.46
N LEU A 188 11.57 -21.66 -8.64
CA LEU A 188 12.61 -22.14 -7.69
C LEU A 188 12.04 -23.19 -6.74
N SER A 189 10.85 -22.94 -6.18
CA SER A 189 10.16 -23.87 -5.28
C SER A 189 9.84 -25.19 -5.99
N LYS A 190 9.27 -25.13 -7.20
CA LYS A 190 8.96 -26.32 -8.02
C LYS A 190 10.22 -27.14 -8.34
N LYS A 191 11.35 -26.48 -8.57
CA LYS A 191 12.64 -27.11 -8.85
C LYS A 191 13.41 -27.51 -7.59
N LYS A 192 12.92 -27.17 -6.39
CA LYS A 192 13.59 -27.35 -5.10
C LYS A 192 14.99 -26.73 -5.07
N ILE A 193 15.15 -25.56 -5.70
CA ILE A 193 16.43 -24.84 -5.75
C ILE A 193 16.50 -23.87 -4.57
N ASN A 194 17.56 -23.96 -3.77
CA ASN A 194 17.80 -23.08 -2.63
C ASN A 194 18.96 -22.12 -2.92
N ILE A 195 18.63 -20.88 -3.22
CA ILE A 195 19.60 -19.84 -3.59
C ILE A 195 19.21 -18.51 -2.94
N LEU A 196 20.21 -17.71 -2.59
CA LEU A 196 20.04 -16.27 -2.46
C LEU A 196 20.17 -15.68 -3.86
N LEU A 197 19.11 -15.04 -4.34
CA LEU A 197 19.04 -14.46 -5.67
C LEU A 197 19.01 -12.94 -5.56
N ASP A 198 19.89 -12.27 -6.29
CA ASP A 198 19.90 -10.82 -6.45
C ASP A 198 19.56 -10.49 -7.91
N ILE A 199 18.43 -9.81 -8.10
CA ILE A 199 17.95 -9.34 -9.38
C ILE A 199 17.98 -7.82 -9.36
N THR A 200 18.91 -7.23 -10.10
CA THR A 200 18.99 -5.78 -10.29
C THR A 200 18.32 -5.40 -11.62
N LEU A 201 17.37 -4.48 -11.55
CA LEU A 201 16.62 -3.97 -12.69
C LEU A 201 16.91 -2.47 -12.86
N SER A 202 17.51 -2.08 -13.99
CA SER A 202 17.74 -0.67 -14.34
C SER A 202 16.49 0.02 -14.88
N GLU A 203 15.52 -0.76 -15.34
CA GLU A 203 14.19 -0.30 -15.73
C GLU A 203 13.10 -1.20 -15.15
N THR A 204 11.94 -0.62 -14.84
CA THR A 204 10.81 -1.38 -14.33
C THR A 204 10.09 -2.10 -15.48
N PRO A 205 9.77 -3.41 -15.37
CA PRO A 205 8.98 -4.11 -16.37
C PRO A 205 7.61 -3.42 -16.56
N ARG A 206 7.22 -3.18 -17.82
CA ARG A 206 5.99 -2.43 -18.13
C ARG A 206 4.75 -3.33 -18.25
N ASP A 207 4.94 -4.57 -18.69
CA ASP A 207 3.87 -5.50 -18.98
C ASP A 207 4.24 -6.95 -18.61
N GLY A 208 3.33 -7.89 -18.88
CA GLY A 208 3.57 -9.32 -18.64
C GLY A 208 4.68 -9.92 -19.51
N LYS A 209 5.01 -9.33 -20.66
CA LYS A 209 6.14 -9.77 -21.49
C LYS A 209 7.46 -9.40 -20.83
N GLY A 210 7.54 -8.20 -20.26
CA GLY A 210 8.67 -7.75 -19.45
C GLY A 210 8.90 -8.63 -18.23
N VAL A 211 7.83 -9.02 -17.52
CA VAL A 211 7.93 -9.97 -16.39
C VAL A 211 8.52 -11.30 -16.85
N LYS A 212 7.94 -11.93 -17.89
CA LYS A 212 8.44 -13.21 -18.43
C LYS A 212 9.89 -13.15 -18.89
N LYS A 213 10.29 -12.01 -19.47
CA LYS A 213 11.67 -11.79 -19.90
C LYS A 213 12.65 -11.76 -18.73
N VAL A 214 12.29 -11.07 -17.64
CA VAL A 214 13.11 -11.08 -16.41
C VAL A 214 13.19 -12.50 -15.84
N SER A 215 12.04 -13.18 -15.74
CA SER A 215 11.97 -14.55 -15.23
C SER A 215 12.83 -15.51 -16.06
N SER A 216 12.78 -15.44 -17.39
CA SER A 216 13.58 -16.33 -18.25
C SER A 216 15.10 -16.07 -18.15
N ILE A 217 15.53 -14.82 -17.98
CA ILE A 217 16.94 -14.49 -17.73
C ILE A 217 17.39 -15.08 -16.38
N VAL A 218 16.54 -15.00 -15.36
CA VAL A 218 16.83 -15.60 -14.04
C VAL A 218 16.92 -17.12 -14.14
N GLU A 219 15.95 -17.77 -14.79
CA GLU A 219 15.95 -19.23 -14.98
C GLU A 219 17.24 -19.69 -15.66
N ARG A 220 17.62 -19.01 -16.77
CA ARG A 220 18.87 -19.28 -17.48
C ARG A 220 20.10 -19.08 -16.61
N ALA A 221 20.19 -17.98 -15.86
CA ALA A 221 21.34 -17.71 -14.98
C ALA A 221 21.54 -18.86 -13.98
N VAL A 222 20.44 -19.34 -13.39
CA VAL A 222 20.45 -20.41 -12.40
C VAL A 222 20.75 -21.78 -13.04
N GLU A 223 20.18 -22.09 -14.21
CA GLU A 223 20.42 -23.35 -14.93
C GLU A 223 21.83 -23.44 -15.51
N GLU A 224 22.34 -22.35 -16.08
CA GLU A 224 23.71 -22.25 -16.61
C GLU A 224 24.77 -22.13 -15.50
N GLY A 225 24.35 -21.82 -14.27
CA GLY A 225 25.24 -21.67 -13.13
C GLY A 225 26.13 -20.42 -13.21
N LYS A 226 25.69 -19.37 -13.91
CA LYS A 226 26.48 -18.17 -14.18
C LYS A 226 25.69 -16.90 -13.92
N GLN A 227 26.39 -15.85 -13.51
CA GLN A 227 25.81 -14.51 -13.47
C GLN A 227 25.51 -14.06 -14.89
N LEU A 228 24.33 -13.48 -15.12
CA LEU A 228 23.92 -12.96 -16.41
C LEU A 228 23.60 -11.46 -16.30
N LYS A 229 23.98 -10.72 -17.33
CA LYS A 229 23.61 -9.31 -17.49
C LYS A 229 23.15 -9.11 -18.93
N GLU A 230 21.85 -8.92 -19.09
CA GLU A 230 21.19 -8.83 -20.39
C GLU A 230 20.14 -7.72 -20.35
N ASP A 231 20.18 -6.84 -21.35
CA ASP A 231 19.29 -5.67 -21.44
C ASP A 231 19.31 -4.80 -20.17
N TYR A 232 18.15 -4.65 -19.53
CA TYR A 232 17.97 -3.88 -18.29
C TYR A 232 18.08 -4.75 -17.02
N VAL A 233 18.44 -6.04 -17.15
CA VAL A 233 18.43 -7.03 -16.07
C VAL A 233 19.84 -7.52 -15.76
N SER A 234 20.20 -7.54 -14.48
CA SER A 234 21.41 -8.18 -13.98
C SER A 234 21.04 -9.18 -12.89
N VAL A 235 21.51 -10.42 -13.01
CA VAL A 235 21.19 -11.52 -12.10
C VAL A 235 22.48 -12.07 -11.51
N SER A 236 22.54 -12.11 -10.18
CA SER A 236 23.56 -12.86 -9.46
C SER A 236 22.91 -13.76 -8.41
N PHE A 237 23.59 -14.84 -8.04
CA PHE A 237 23.05 -15.76 -7.05
C PHE A 237 24.17 -16.43 -6.25
N ILE A 238 23.81 -16.88 -5.06
CA ILE A 238 24.64 -17.67 -4.16
C ILE A 238 23.83 -18.91 -3.78
N ARG A 239 24.39 -20.11 -3.98
CA ARG A 239 23.74 -21.35 -3.49
C ARG A 239 23.76 -21.37 -1.99
N LEU A 240 22.60 -21.59 -1.39
CA LEU A 240 22.48 -21.71 0.07
C LEU A 240 22.84 -23.14 0.51
N PRO A 241 23.43 -23.31 1.70
CA PRO A 241 23.80 -24.63 2.20
C PRO A 241 22.64 -25.61 2.29
N GLU A 242 22.91 -26.89 2.04
CA GLU A 242 21.91 -27.97 2.05
C GLU A 242 21.19 -28.14 3.40
N HIS A 243 21.81 -27.78 4.54
CA HIS A 243 21.16 -27.87 5.85
C HIS A 243 20.09 -26.80 6.09
N MET A 244 20.00 -25.78 5.21
CA MET A 244 18.85 -24.88 5.17
C MET A 244 17.68 -25.48 4.36
N MET A 245 17.82 -26.70 3.83
CA MET A 245 16.72 -27.49 3.24
C MET A 245 15.86 -28.12 4.33
N GLY A 246 15.07 -27.28 4.98
CA GLY A 246 14.03 -27.70 5.91
C GLY A 246 13.23 -26.47 6.28
N SER A 247 11.92 -26.53 6.14
CA SER A 247 11.06 -25.55 6.79
C SER A 247 11.44 -25.58 8.28
N PRO A 248 11.87 -24.46 8.89
CA PRO A 248 11.96 -24.44 10.34
C PRO A 248 10.59 -24.88 10.86
N PRO A 249 10.51 -25.80 11.85
CA PRO A 249 9.22 -26.21 12.39
C PRO A 249 8.52 -24.95 12.90
N ILE A 250 7.49 -24.52 12.19
CA ILE A 250 6.63 -23.43 12.64
C ILE A 250 5.78 -24.02 13.77
N ASN A 251 6.33 -24.01 14.97
CA ASN A 251 5.58 -24.29 16.19
C ASN A 251 4.67 -23.09 16.45
N VAL A 252 3.52 -23.04 15.78
CA VAL A 252 2.40 -22.21 16.24
C VAL A 252 1.81 -22.95 17.43
N LYS A 253 2.17 -22.53 18.65
CA LYS A 253 1.40 -22.94 19.83
C LYS A 253 -0.01 -22.40 19.65
N ALA A 254 -0.98 -23.30 19.56
CA ALA A 254 -2.40 -23.00 19.66
C ALA A 254 -2.74 -22.42 21.03
#